data_AF-A0A7Y7J058-F1
#
_entry.id   AF-A0A7Y7J058-F1
#
_cell.length_a   1.000
_cell.length_b   1.000
_cell.length_c   1.000
_cell.angle_alpha   90.00
_cell.angle_beta   90.00
_cell.angle_gamma   90.00
#
_symmetry.space_group_name_H-M   'P 1'
#
loop_
_entity.id
_entity.type
_entity.pdbx_description
1 polymer ?
#
loop_
_entity_poly.entity_id
_entity_poly.type
_entity_poly.pdbx_seq_one_letter_code
_entity_poly.pdbx_strand_id
1 'polypeptide(L)'
;MRPLSIPAPDGVIDALVFVPDGAGPHPAVLLFSDIGGLRPSYHDKAQRIADGGYAVLMPNIYYRSAAGQVVPAGRSFRDPDMRNMLLGYAAHLTPLAQARDFAALLAAIAADPTFADGAIGTVGYCMTGAFALRLA
;
A
#
# COMPACT_ATOMS: atom_id res chain seq x y z
N MET A 1 11.94 3.92 6.90
CA MET A 1 10.61 4.20 6.30
C MET A 1 10.28 5.68 6.41
N ARG A 2 9.54 6.26 5.46
CA ARG A 2 9.02 7.64 5.53
C ARG A 2 7.57 7.71 5.04
N PRO A 3 6.75 8.66 5.52
CA PRO A 3 5.43 8.90 4.97
C PRO A 3 5.50 9.56 3.59
N LEU A 4 4.48 9.33 2.77
CA LEU A 4 4.23 10.00 1.50
C LEU A 4 2.73 10.26 1.36
N SER A 5 2.36 11.49 0.99
CA SER A 5 0.98 11.86 0.70
C SER A 5 0.79 11.92 -0.81
N ILE A 6 -0.12 11.10 -1.34
CA ILE A 6 -0.35 10.96 -2.77
C ILE A 6 -1.74 11.51 -3.12
N PRO A 7 -1.83 12.63 -3.85
CA PRO A 7 -3.12 13.12 -4.34
C PRO A 7 -3.79 12.09 -5.26
N ALA A 8 -5.07 11.81 -5.01
CA ALA A 8 -5.91 10.93 -5.82
C ALA A 8 -7.29 11.57 -6.07
N PRO A 9 -8.06 11.10 -7.07
CA PRO A 9 -9.33 11.73 -7.43
C PRO A 9 -10.35 11.86 -6.30
N ASP A 10 -10.36 10.91 -5.36
CA ASP A 10 -11.31 10.90 -4.25
C ASP A 10 -10.62 10.90 -2.87
N GLY A 11 -9.48 11.60 -2.77
CA GLY A 11 -8.82 11.94 -1.51
C GLY A 11 -7.30 12.02 -1.61
N VAL A 12 -6.62 11.96 -0.46
CA VAL A 12 -5.17 11.84 -0.39
C VAL A 12 -4.86 10.45 0.16
N ILE A 13 -4.13 9.64 -0.62
CA ILE A 13 -3.64 8.35 -0.18
C ILE A 13 -2.43 8.61 0.71
N ASP A 14 -2.57 8.36 2.01
CA ASP A 14 -1.42 8.25 2.91
C ASP A 14 -0.70 6.93 2.65
N ALA A 15 0.61 7.01 2.41
CA ALA A 15 1.43 5.86 2.06
C ALA A 15 2.73 5.88 2.86
N LEU A 16 3.39 4.72 2.90
CA LEU A 16 4.71 4.56 3.49
C LEU A 16 5.69 4.12 2.40
N VAL A 17 6.85 4.79 2.38
CA VAL A 17 7.98 4.43 1.52
C VAL A 17 9.07 3.78 2.36
N PHE A 18 9.48 2.58 1.96
CA PHE A 18 10.63 1.87 2.52
C PHE A 18 11.76 1.97 1.49
N VAL A 19 12.93 2.38 1.97
CA VAL A 19 14.10 2.63 1.13
C VAL A 19 15.18 1.64 1.57
N PRO A 20 15.78 0.88 0.64
CA PRO A 20 16.91 0.01 0.95
C PRO A 20 18.13 0.84 1.35
N ASP A 21 19.12 0.20 1.97
CA ASP A 21 20.43 0.83 2.18
C ASP A 21 21.20 0.95 0.85
N GLY A 22 22.08 1.96 0.77
CA GLY A 22 22.94 2.21 -0.39
C GLY A 22 22.50 3.42 -1.22
N ALA A 23 23.20 3.65 -2.34
CA ALA A 23 22.88 4.73 -3.26
C ALA A 23 21.75 4.31 -4.21
N GLY A 24 20.74 5.17 -4.34
CA GLY A 24 19.64 5.00 -5.29
C GLY A 24 19.96 5.56 -6.69
N PRO A 25 18.95 5.60 -7.59
CA PRO A 25 17.57 5.15 -7.37
C PRO A 25 17.44 3.62 -7.35
N HIS A 26 16.36 3.10 -6.76
CA HIS A 26 16.17 1.64 -6.54
C HIS A 26 14.97 1.08 -7.32
N PRO A 27 15.02 -0.18 -7.78
CA PRO A 27 13.88 -0.80 -8.43
C PRO A 27 12.65 -0.79 -7.52
N ALA A 28 11.50 -0.43 -8.09
CA ALA A 28 10.29 -0.16 -7.34
C ALA A 28 9.44 -1.43 -7.10
N VAL A 29 8.85 -1.51 -5.91
CA VAL A 29 7.81 -2.48 -5.57
C VAL A 29 6.61 -1.77 -4.96
N LEU A 30 5.41 -2.05 -5.48
CA LEU A 30 4.15 -1.63 -4.88
C LEU A 30 3.56 -2.78 -4.05
N LEU A 31 3.44 -2.58 -2.74
CA LEU A 31 2.97 -3.59 -1.80
C LEU A 31 1.61 -3.18 -1.20
N PHE A 32 0.58 -3.98 -1.47
CA PHE A 32 -0.75 -3.81 -0.91
C PHE A 32 -0.95 -4.71 0.31
N SER A 33 -1.48 -4.13 1.39
CA SER A 33 -1.81 -4.87 2.62
C SER A 33 -2.97 -5.85 2.42
N ASP A 34 -3.20 -6.76 3.36
CA ASP A 34 -4.48 -7.48 3.44
C ASP A 34 -5.57 -6.58 4.04
N ILE A 35 -6.68 -7.19 4.45
CA ILE A 35 -7.85 -6.54 5.06
C ILE A 35 -7.55 -5.79 6.35
N GLY A 36 -6.44 -6.05 7.03
CA GLY A 36 -6.10 -5.33 8.26
C GLY A 36 -5.37 -4.01 8.04
N GLY A 37 -5.10 -3.61 6.79
CA GLY A 37 -4.48 -2.33 6.47
C GLY A 37 -3.02 -2.20 6.92
N LEU A 38 -2.57 -0.95 7.07
CA LEU A 38 -1.21 -0.58 7.48
C LEU A 38 -0.96 -0.91 8.95
N ARG A 39 -0.31 -2.04 9.23
CA ARG A 39 0.04 -2.48 10.60
C ARG A 39 1.47 -3.02 10.65
N PRO A 40 2.08 -3.16 11.85
CA PRO A 40 3.49 -3.55 11.98
C PRO A 40 3.89 -4.80 11.16
N SER A 41 3.05 -5.84 11.12
CA SER A 41 3.34 -7.04 10.33
C SER A 41 3.49 -6.79 8.82
N TYR A 42 2.91 -5.71 8.29
CA TYR A 42 3.09 -5.28 6.91
C TYR A 42 4.29 -4.36 6.73
N HIS A 43 4.64 -3.60 7.76
CA HIS A 43 5.89 -2.84 7.77
C HIS A 43 7.09 -3.80 7.71
N ASP A 44 7.05 -4.89 8.47
CA ASP A 44 8.09 -5.93 8.44
C ASP A 44 8.23 -6.59 7.06
N LYS A 45 7.10 -6.80 6.35
CA LYS A 45 7.09 -7.34 4.99
C LYS A 45 7.68 -6.37 3.98
N ALA A 46 7.31 -5.09 4.06
CA ALA A 46 7.86 -4.04 3.21
C ALA A 46 9.36 -3.85 3.48
N GLN A 47 9.77 -3.86 4.76
CA GLN A 47 11.17 -3.79 5.15
C GLN A 47 11.96 -4.96 4.59
N ARG A 48 11.45 -6.20 4.66
CA ARG A 48 12.14 -7.37 4.09
C ARG A 48 12.36 -7.26 2.57
N ILE A 49 11.44 -6.64 1.84
CA ILE A 49 11.62 -6.38 0.40
C ILE A 49 12.67 -5.28 0.19
N ALA A 50 12.66 -4.25 1.03
CA ALA A 50 13.70 -3.21 1.02
C ALA A 50 15.08 -3.77 1.36
N ASP A 51 15.21 -4.66 2.33
CA ASP A 51 16.48 -5.32 2.65
C ASP A 51 17.01 -6.15 1.46
N GLY A 52 16.14 -6.50 0.50
CA GLY A 52 16.50 -7.13 -0.78
C GLY A 52 16.94 -6.17 -1.89
N GLY A 53 17.03 -4.86 -1.63
CA GLY A 53 17.50 -3.85 -2.58
C GLY A 53 16.41 -3.10 -3.35
N TYR A 54 15.14 -3.21 -2.96
CA TYR A 54 14.00 -2.59 -3.66
C TYR A 54 13.41 -1.42 -2.86
N ALA A 55 13.11 -0.30 -3.50
CA ALA A 55 12.29 0.73 -2.86
C ALA A 55 10.81 0.29 -2.88
N VAL A 56 10.14 0.34 -1.74
CA VAL A 56 8.76 -0.15 -1.60
C VAL A 56 7.82 1.01 -1.32
N LEU A 57 6.78 1.16 -2.16
CA LEU A 57 5.62 1.98 -1.87
C LEU A 57 4.52 1.09 -1.27
N MET A 58 4.06 1.41 -0.07
CA MET A 58 2.97 0.72 0.62
C MET A 58 1.83 1.71 0.90
N PRO A 59 0.79 1.76 0.05
CA PRO A 59 -0.32 2.69 0.21
C PRO A 59 -1.35 2.21 1.24
N ASN A 60 -1.99 3.16 1.93
CA ASN A 60 -3.22 2.89 2.66
C ASN A 60 -4.37 2.61 1.69
N ILE A 61 -4.77 1.35 1.58
CA ILE A 61 -5.91 0.96 0.74
C ILE A 61 -7.24 1.54 1.24
N TYR A 62 -7.32 2.00 2.50
CA TYR A 62 -8.54 2.50 3.14
C TYR A 62 -8.61 4.03 3.25
N TYR A 63 -7.77 4.77 2.53
CA TYR A 63 -7.68 6.23 2.64
C TYR A 63 -9.01 7.00 2.49
N ARG A 64 -10.00 6.41 1.80
CA ARG A 64 -11.36 6.94 1.65
C ARG A 64 -12.19 6.90 2.93
N SER A 65 -11.85 5.98 3.81
CA SER A 65 -12.59 5.66 5.03
C SER A 65 -11.84 6.07 6.28
N ALA A 66 -10.51 5.91 6.30
CA ALA A 66 -9.66 6.28 7.43
C ALA A 66 -8.20 6.43 6.98
N ALA A 67 -7.48 7.34 7.63
CA ALA A 67 -6.03 7.50 7.46
C ALA A 67 -5.25 6.55 8.39
N GLY A 68 -4.08 6.10 7.95
CA GLY A 68 -3.13 5.33 8.75
C GLY A 68 -3.61 3.94 9.16
N GLN A 69 -3.16 3.50 10.33
CA GLN A 69 -3.46 2.18 10.88
C GLN A 69 -4.92 2.11 11.36
N VAL A 70 -5.72 1.24 10.75
CA VAL A 70 -7.15 1.07 11.07
C VAL A 70 -7.43 -0.01 12.11
N VAL A 71 -6.52 -0.97 12.29
CA VAL A 71 -6.65 -2.04 13.30
C VAL A 71 -5.73 -1.74 14.49
N PRO A 72 -6.25 -1.42 15.68
CA PRO A 72 -5.44 -1.16 16.86
C PRO A 72 -4.61 -2.36 17.33
N ALA A 73 -3.56 -2.11 18.10
CA ALA A 73 -2.76 -3.17 18.71
C ALA A 73 -3.63 -4.09 19.59
N GLY A 74 -3.40 -5.41 19.50
CA GLY A 74 -4.16 -6.42 20.22
C GLY A 74 -5.55 -6.73 19.64
N ARG A 75 -5.99 -6.01 18.60
CA ARG A 75 -7.24 -6.27 17.88
C ARG A 75 -6.98 -6.94 16.55
N SER A 76 -7.99 -7.61 15.99
CA SER A 76 -7.84 -8.30 14.71
C SER A 76 -9.16 -8.49 13.96
N PHE A 77 -9.08 -9.00 12.73
CA PHE A 77 -10.24 -9.42 11.95
C PHE A 77 -11.07 -10.54 12.62
N ARG A 78 -10.57 -11.18 13.69
CA ARG A 78 -11.35 -12.16 14.46
C ARG A 78 -12.35 -11.49 15.40
N ASP A 79 -12.16 -10.20 15.72
CA ASP A 79 -13.07 -9.45 16.55
C ASP A 79 -14.29 -9.03 15.70
N PRO A 80 -15.54 -9.33 16.13
CA PRO A 80 -16.72 -9.12 15.28
C PRO A 80 -16.92 -7.67 14.81
N ASP A 81 -16.67 -6.70 15.68
CA ASP A 81 -16.75 -5.27 15.37
C ASP A 81 -15.67 -4.82 14.39
N MET A 82 -14.42 -5.26 14.58
CA MET A 82 -13.33 -5.00 13.63
C MET A 82 -13.62 -5.62 12.27
N ARG A 83 -14.09 -6.87 12.24
CA ARG A 83 -14.48 -7.55 11.01
C ARG A 83 -15.54 -6.76 10.25
N ASN A 84 -16.61 -6.33 10.92
CA ASN A 84 -17.70 -5.60 10.28
C ASN A 84 -17.23 -4.24 9.74
N MET A 85 -16.41 -3.50 10.52
CA MET A 85 -15.81 -2.25 10.08
C MET A 85 -14.93 -2.44 8.83
N LEU A 86 -14.02 -3.41 8.86
CA LEU A 86 -13.09 -3.67 7.76
C LEU A 86 -13.80 -4.16 6.50
N LEU A 87 -14.85 -4.97 6.63
CA LEU A 87 -15.70 -5.37 5.50
C LEU A 87 -16.45 -4.18 4.91
N GLY A 88 -16.92 -3.25 5.75
CA GLY A 88 -17.49 -1.97 5.31
C GLY A 88 -16.50 -1.15 4.49
N TYR A 89 -15.26 -1.02 4.96
CA TYR A 89 -14.22 -0.31 4.21
C TYR A 89 -13.85 -1.02 2.91
N ALA A 90 -13.72 -2.35 2.95
CA ALA A 90 -13.40 -3.18 1.78
C ALA A 90 -14.46 -3.06 0.67
N ALA A 91 -15.73 -2.81 1.01
CA ALA A 91 -16.79 -2.60 0.02
C ALA A 91 -16.54 -1.39 -0.90
N HIS A 92 -15.75 -0.41 -0.47
CA HIS A 92 -15.37 0.75 -1.28
C HIS A 92 -14.22 0.44 -2.27
N LEU A 93 -13.53 -0.69 -2.11
CA LEU A 93 -12.40 -1.10 -2.96
C LEU A 93 -12.88 -1.76 -4.25
N THR A 94 -13.77 -1.09 -4.97
CA THR A 94 -14.28 -1.58 -6.26
C THR A 94 -13.17 -1.57 -7.32
N PRO A 95 -13.27 -2.37 -8.39
CA PRO A 95 -12.27 -2.34 -9.48
C PRO A 95 -12.09 -0.95 -10.12
N LEU A 96 -13.17 -0.16 -10.21
CA LEU A 96 -13.08 1.23 -10.73
C LEU A 96 -12.34 2.16 -9.78
N ALA A 97 -12.55 2.03 -8.46
CA ALA A 97 -11.80 2.78 -7.47
C ALA A 97 -10.31 2.39 -7.51
N GLN A 98 -10.03 1.08 -7.54
CA GLN A 98 -8.66 0.55 -7.66
C GLN A 98 -7.95 1.11 -8.90
N ALA A 99 -8.58 1.13 -10.07
CA ALA A 99 -7.96 1.65 -11.29
C ALA A 99 -7.55 3.14 -11.17
N ARG A 100 -8.37 3.97 -10.50
CA ARG A 100 -8.03 5.37 -10.22
C ARG A 100 -6.87 5.49 -9.23
N ASP A 101 -6.90 4.67 -8.18
CA ASP A 101 -5.85 4.64 -7.17
C ASP A 101 -4.51 4.21 -7.80
N PHE A 102 -4.52 3.18 -8.65
CA PHE A 102 -3.32 2.69 -9.34
C PHE A 102 -2.67 3.77 -10.19
N ALA A 103 -3.44 4.54 -10.96
CA ALA A 103 -2.89 5.66 -11.73
C ALA A 103 -2.16 6.67 -10.85
N ALA A 104 -2.73 7.01 -9.69
CA ALA A 104 -2.11 7.93 -8.73
C ALA A 104 -0.83 7.34 -8.10
N LEU A 105 -0.83 6.04 -7.76
CA LEU A 105 0.33 5.35 -7.19
C LEU A 105 1.48 5.24 -8.18
N LEU A 106 1.21 4.91 -9.45
CA LEU A 106 2.21 4.86 -10.50
C LEU A 106 2.82 6.24 -10.78
N ALA A 107 1.98 7.29 -10.80
CA ALA A 107 2.45 8.66 -10.96
C ALA A 107 3.34 9.10 -9.79
N ALA A 108 2.99 8.71 -8.55
CA ALA A 108 3.81 8.98 -7.38
C ALA A 108 5.17 8.26 -7.43
N ILE A 109 5.22 7.00 -7.88
CA ILE A 109 6.48 6.28 -8.08
C ILE A 109 7.34 7.00 -9.12
N ALA A 110 6.76 7.38 -10.27
CA ALA A 110 7.49 8.05 -11.36
C ALA A 110 8.01 9.44 -10.98
N ALA A 111 7.37 10.13 -10.02
CA ALA A 111 7.76 11.47 -9.60
C ALA A 111 8.78 11.49 -8.45
N ASP A 112 9.03 10.36 -7.79
CA ASP A 112 9.84 10.28 -6.57
C ASP A 112 11.24 9.71 -6.89
N PRO A 113 12.32 10.48 -6.68
CA PRO A 113 13.68 10.12 -7.10
C PRO A 113 14.27 8.93 -6.33
N THR A 114 13.56 8.41 -5.32
CA THR A 114 13.94 7.18 -4.63
C THR A 114 13.78 5.95 -5.54
N PHE A 115 12.79 6.00 -6.45
CA PHE A 115 12.46 4.89 -7.33
C PHE A 115 13.17 5.04 -8.67
N ALA A 116 13.71 3.94 -9.18
CA ALA A 116 14.32 3.89 -10.50
C ALA A 116 13.24 3.80 -11.58
N ASP A 117 13.53 4.39 -12.73
CA ASP A 117 12.71 4.19 -13.92
C ASP A 117 12.69 2.70 -14.32
N GLY A 118 11.55 2.23 -14.83
CA GLY A 118 11.41 0.89 -15.39
C GLY A 118 10.23 0.11 -14.83
N ALA A 119 10.35 -1.21 -14.83
CA ALA A 119 9.31 -2.11 -14.37
C ALA A 119 9.10 -2.00 -12.86
N ILE A 120 7.83 -2.04 -12.44
CA ILE A 120 7.43 -1.99 -11.03
C ILE A 120 6.95 -3.38 -10.63
N GLY A 121 7.57 -3.96 -9.60
CA GLY A 121 7.07 -5.19 -8.99
C GLY A 121 5.78 -4.93 -8.22
N THR A 122 4.82 -5.84 -8.25
CA THR A 122 3.57 -5.71 -7.49
C THR A 122 3.40 -6.90 -6.55
N VAL A 123 3.01 -6.60 -5.30
CA VAL A 123 2.76 -7.62 -4.27
C VAL A 123 1.43 -7.31 -3.59
N GLY A 124 0.56 -8.30 -3.50
CA GLY A 124 -0.72 -8.20 -2.81
C GLY A 124 -0.99 -9.44 -1.98
N TYR A 125 -1.73 -9.28 -0.88
CA TYR A 125 -1.99 -10.34 0.08
C TYR A 125 -3.49 -10.51 0.33
N CYS A 126 -3.95 -11.76 0.41
CA CYS A 126 -5.36 -12.08 0.61
C CYS A 126 -6.22 -11.39 -0.47
N MET A 127 -7.14 -10.49 -0.09
CA MET A 127 -8.01 -9.78 -1.02
C MET A 127 -7.24 -8.94 -2.04
N THR A 128 -6.09 -8.37 -1.64
CA THR A 128 -5.31 -7.50 -2.52
C THR A 128 -4.38 -8.28 -3.45
N GLY A 129 -4.34 -9.62 -3.37
CA GLY A 129 -3.74 -10.43 -4.43
C GLY A 129 -4.38 -10.14 -5.79
N ALA A 130 -5.69 -9.88 -5.83
CA ALA A 130 -6.38 -9.46 -7.03
C ALA A 130 -5.98 -8.04 -7.50
N PHE A 131 -5.43 -7.20 -6.62
CA PHE A 131 -4.99 -5.84 -6.98
C PHE A 131 -3.68 -5.94 -7.77
N ALA A 132 -2.74 -6.74 -7.26
CA ALA A 132 -1.47 -7.00 -7.94
C ALA A 132 -1.70 -7.56 -9.36
N LEU A 133 -2.66 -8.48 -9.52
CA LEU A 133 -3.01 -9.06 -10.82
C LEU A 133 -3.75 -8.09 -11.76
N ARG A 134 -4.54 -7.14 -11.24
CA ARG A 134 -5.21 -6.13 -12.08
C ARG A 134 -4.28 -5.00 -12.53
N LEU A 135 -3.20 -4.78 -11.78
CA LEU A 135 -2.22 -3.76 -12.07
C LEU A 135 -1.14 -4.24 -13.06
N ALA A 136 -0.84 -5.54 -13.05
CA ALA A 136 0.11 -6.18 -13.97
C ALA A 136 -0.41 -6.23 -15.41
#